data_AF-A0AA36FQQ9-F1
#
_entry.id   AF-A0AA36FQQ9-F1
#
_cell.length_a   1.000
_cell.length_b   1.000
_cell.length_c   1.000
_cell.angle_alpha   90.00
_cell.angle_beta   90.00
_cell.angle_gamma   90.00
#
_symmetry.space_group_name_H-M   'P 1'
#
loop_
_entity.id
_entity.type
_entity.pdbx_description
1 polymer ?
#
loop_
_entity_poly.entity_id
_entity_poly.type
_entity_poly.pdbx_seq_one_letter_code
_entity_poly.pdbx_strand_id
1 'polypeptide(L)'
;MKNVKLSVVAEKLKSVGIDLKHNRFLILQGEVEQIAMMPPKGDDKKKTEGMLEYLEDIIGTSRYKEPLQLLETKIAAVDEQLTNQSRMLSNATKEKDLLEGLTMR
;
A
#
# COMPACT_ATOMS: atom_id res chain seq x y z
N MET A 1 29.71 -27.34 20.63
CA MET A 1 28.34 -27.00 20.19
C MET A 1 28.42 -26.36 18.80
N LYS A 2 27.65 -26.81 17.81
CA LYS A 2 27.56 -26.13 16.50
C LYS A 2 26.73 -24.86 16.69
N ASN A 3 27.29 -23.71 16.32
CA ASN A 3 26.53 -22.45 16.30
C ASN A 3 25.57 -22.46 15.12
N VAL A 4 24.28 -22.48 15.39
CA VAL A 4 23.22 -22.41 14.38
C VAL A 4 22.72 -20.97 14.29
N LYS A 5 22.56 -20.46 13.06
CA LYS A 5 22.01 -19.12 12.84
C LYS A 5 20.54 -19.07 13.24
N LEU A 6 20.11 -17.98 13.87
CA LEU A 6 18.73 -17.76 14.29
C LEU A 6 17.73 -17.91 13.13
N SER A 7 18.11 -17.53 11.90
CA SER A 7 17.27 -17.69 10.70
C SER A 7 16.86 -19.14 10.44
N VAL A 8 17.78 -20.09 10.62
CA VAL A 8 17.53 -21.52 10.43
C VAL A 8 16.57 -22.04 11.49
N VAL A 9 16.70 -21.55 12.73
CA VAL A 9 15.80 -21.88 13.83
C VAL A 9 14.41 -21.30 13.59
N ALA A 10 14.32 -20.05 13.14
CA ALA A 10 13.07 -19.37 12.82
C ALA A 10 12.32 -20.06 11.66
N GLU A 11 13.01 -20.47 10.61
CA GLU A 11 12.41 -21.24 9.51
C GLU A 11 11.86 -22.59 9.97
N LYS A 12 12.62 -23.30 10.83
CA LYS A 12 12.18 -24.59 11.37
C LYS A 12 10.96 -24.43 12.26
N LEU A 13 10.92 -23.41 13.12
CA LEU A 13 9.76 -23.12 13.98
C LEU A 13 8.54 -22.66 13.18
N LYS A 14 8.75 -21.88 12.12
CA LYS A 14 7.69 -21.49 11.20
C LYS A 14 7.03 -22.69 10.51
N SER A 15 7.81 -23.74 10.20
CA SER A 15 7.28 -24.98 9.59
C SER A 15 6.30 -25.74 10.48
N VAL A 16 6.32 -25.50 11.79
CA VAL A 16 5.40 -26.08 12.78
C VAL A 16 4.38 -25.07 13.32
N GLY A 17 4.27 -23.91 12.67
CA GLY A 17 3.29 -22.86 13.02
C GLY A 17 3.73 -21.90 14.13
N ILE A 18 5.00 -21.93 14.55
CA ILE A 18 5.55 -21.01 15.56
C ILE A 18 6.26 -19.86 14.85
N ASP A 19 5.62 -18.69 14.80
CA ASP A 19 6.23 -17.47 14.24
C ASP A 19 7.06 -16.73 15.28
N LEU A 20 8.38 -16.67 15.06
CA LEU A 20 9.31 -15.88 15.87
C LEU A 20 9.45 -14.43 15.39
N LYS A 21 8.88 -14.05 14.24
CA LYS A 21 9.06 -12.69 13.70
C LYS A 21 8.35 -11.64 14.56
N HIS A 22 7.17 -11.97 15.07
CA HIS A 22 6.35 -11.05 15.86
C HIS A 22 6.15 -11.52 17.31
N ASN A 23 6.73 -12.66 17.69
CA ASN A 23 6.60 -13.25 19.03
C ASN A 23 5.16 -13.41 19.56
N ARG A 24 4.17 -13.50 18.68
CA ARG A 24 2.72 -13.58 19.01
C ARG A 24 2.29 -14.85 19.73
N PHE A 25 3.21 -15.78 19.96
CA PHE A 25 2.99 -16.95 20.80
C PHE A 25 3.15 -16.64 22.30
N LEU A 26 3.71 -15.48 22.64
CA LEU A 26 3.79 -14.95 23.99
C LEU A 26 2.71 -13.88 24.16
N ILE A 27 2.01 -13.92 25.29
CA ILE A 27 1.09 -12.87 25.69
C ILE A 27 1.61 -12.35 27.02
N LEU A 28 2.18 -11.16 27.00
CA LEU A 28 2.62 -10.48 28.22
C LEU A 28 1.51 -9.55 28.72
N GLN A 29 1.39 -9.41 30.05
CA GLN A 29 0.37 -8.55 30.66
C GLN A 29 0.44 -7.11 30.11
N GLY A 30 1.64 -6.56 29.91
CA GLY A 30 1.82 -5.22 29.33
C GLY A 30 1.40 -5.11 27.87
N GLU A 31 1.47 -6.19 27.08
CA GLU A 31 1.03 -6.18 25.67
C GLU A 31 -0.49 -6.12 25.58
N VAL A 32 -1.21 -6.80 26.48
CA VAL A 32 -2.68 -6.76 26.54
C VAL A 32 -3.17 -5.33 26.81
N GLU A 33 -2.53 -4.64 27.76
CA GLU A 33 -2.86 -3.24 28.08
C GLU A 33 -2.52 -2.29 26.92
N GLN A 34 -1.39 -2.50 26.23
CA GLN A 34 -1.04 -1.72 25.05
C GLN A 34 -2.05 -1.88 23.93
N ILE A 35 -2.48 -3.11 23.62
CA ILE A 35 -3.50 -3.38 22.60
C ILE A 35 -4.83 -2.72 22.97
N ALA A 36 -5.23 -2.77 24.24
CA ALA A 36 -6.48 -2.13 24.70
C ALA A 36 -6.45 -0.59 24.56
N MET A 37 -5.25 0.00 24.57
CA MET A 37 -5.04 1.45 24.44
C MET A 37 -4.69 1.89 23.01
N MET A 38 -4.59 0.96 22.05
CA MET A 38 -4.28 1.30 20.67
C MET A 38 -5.42 2.12 20.04
N PRO A 39 -5.10 3.20 19.31
CA PRO A 39 -6.10 3.90 18.52
C PRO A 39 -6.58 3.01 17.37
N PRO A 40 -7.81 3.22 16.85
CA PRO A 40 -8.33 2.42 15.73
C PRO A 40 -7.44 2.43 14.48
N LYS A 41 -6.73 3.55 14.25
CA LYS A 41 -5.78 3.76 13.16
C LYS A 41 -4.57 4.51 13.69
N GLY A 42 -3.39 4.18 13.16
CA GLY A 42 -2.15 4.86 13.49
C GLY A 42 -2.14 6.33 13.07
N ASP A 43 -1.20 7.07 13.64
CA ASP A 43 -0.91 8.45 13.27
C ASP A 43 0.55 8.53 12.83
N ASP A 44 0.76 8.70 11.53
CA ASP A 44 2.09 8.82 10.92
C ASP A 44 2.91 9.98 11.54
N LYS A 45 2.24 11.04 12.00
CA LYS A 45 2.92 12.21 12.61
C LYS A 45 3.43 11.91 14.02
N LYS A 46 2.73 11.06 14.76
CA LYS A 46 3.10 10.67 16.13
C LYS A 46 3.87 9.36 16.19
N LYS A 47 4.08 8.69 15.05
CA LYS A 47 4.65 7.34 14.95
C LYS A 47 3.95 6.34 15.88
N THR A 48 2.65 6.52 16.07
CA THR A 48 1.83 5.62 16.86
C THR A 48 1.19 4.61 15.92
N GLU A 49 1.48 3.33 16.13
CA GLU A 49 0.81 2.23 15.44
C GLU A 49 -0.61 2.07 15.99
N GLY A 50 -1.58 1.88 15.10
CA GLY A 50 -2.97 1.64 15.46
C GLY A 50 -3.38 0.19 15.26
N MET A 51 -4.60 -0.12 15.67
CA MET A 51 -5.17 -1.45 15.57
C MET A 51 -5.27 -1.92 14.11
N LEU A 52 -5.53 -1.02 13.16
CA LEU A 52 -5.58 -1.35 11.73
C LEU A 52 -4.22 -1.87 11.25
N GLU A 53 -3.15 -1.13 11.50
CA GLU A 53 -1.80 -1.49 11.08
C GLU A 53 -1.35 -2.80 11.75
N TYR A 54 -1.68 -2.96 13.03
CA TYR A 54 -1.44 -4.19 13.77
C TYR A 54 -2.13 -5.40 13.14
N LEU A 55 -3.40 -5.27 12.72
CA LEU A 55 -4.15 -6.32 12.02
C LEU A 55 -3.58 -6.61 10.62
N GLU A 56 -3.14 -5.58 9.89
CA GLU A 56 -2.52 -5.75 8.58
C GLU A 56 -1.20 -6.51 8.67
N ASP A 57 -0.42 -6.28 9.72
CA ASP A 57 0.79 -7.06 10.01
C ASP A 57 0.47 -8.48 10.49
N ILE A 58 -0.70 -8.72 11.10
CA ILE A 58 -1.16 -10.08 11.41
C ILE A 58 -1.46 -10.86 10.15
N ILE A 59 -2.25 -10.27 9.26
CA ILE A 59 -2.69 -10.91 8.01
C ILE A 59 -1.54 -10.94 6.99
N GLY A 60 -0.58 -10.02 7.11
CA GLY A 60 0.52 -9.83 6.16
C GLY A 60 0.08 -9.07 4.90
N THR A 61 -0.92 -8.18 5.02
CA THR A 61 -1.35 -7.28 3.95
C THR A 61 -0.50 -6.01 3.87
N SER A 62 0.24 -5.68 4.93
CA SER A 62 1.12 -4.50 4.97
C SER A 62 2.13 -4.46 3.81
N ARG A 63 2.58 -5.61 3.32
CA ARG A 63 3.45 -5.74 2.13
C ARG A 63 2.86 -5.15 0.84
N TYR A 64 1.54 -4.96 0.76
CA TYR A 64 0.88 -4.42 -0.42
C TYR A 64 0.79 -2.88 -0.42
N LYS A 65 1.04 -2.22 0.71
CA LYS A 65 0.93 -0.76 0.82
C LYS A 65 1.85 -0.03 -0.17
N GLU A 66 3.13 -0.38 -0.19
CA GLU A 66 4.12 0.24 -1.09
C GLU A 66 3.82 -0.04 -2.58
N PRO A 67 3.58 -1.30 -3.02
CA PRO A 67 3.18 -1.58 -4.40
C PRO A 67 1.92 -0.83 -4.84
N LEU A 68 0.91 -0.72 -3.97
CA LEU A 68 -0.34 -0.03 -4.27
C LEU A 68 -0.11 1.48 -4.44
N GLN A 69 0.65 2.12 -3.55
CA GLN A 69 1.00 3.55 -3.68
C GLN A 69 1.75 3.84 -4.98
N LEU A 70 2.66 2.95 -5.39
CA LEU A 70 3.36 3.08 -6.66
C LEU A 70 2.40 2.95 -7.86
N LEU A 71 1.46 2.02 -7.80
CA LEU A 71 0.45 1.85 -8.84
C LEU A 71 -0.50 3.05 -8.93
N GLU A 72 -0.96 3.57 -7.79
CA GLU A 72 -1.78 4.79 -7.73
C GLU A 72 -1.08 5.97 -8.39
N THR A 73 0.22 6.14 -8.11
CA THR A 73 1.04 7.20 -8.74
C THR A 73 1.13 7.02 -10.25
N LYS A 74 1.29 5.78 -10.73
CA LYS A 74 1.34 5.48 -12.17
C LYS A 74 -0.01 5.72 -12.85
N ILE A 75 -1.10 5.32 -12.21
CA ILE A 75 -2.47 5.55 -12.72
C ILE A 75 -2.70 7.05 -12.86
N ALA A 76 -2.38 7.84 -11.85
CA ALA A 76 -2.52 9.29 -11.90
C ALA A 76 -1.73 9.93 -13.06
N ALA A 77 -0.51 9.47 -13.32
CA ALA A 77 0.31 9.96 -14.43
C ALA A 77 -0.30 9.61 -15.81
N VAL A 78 -0.85 8.39 -15.97
CA VAL A 78 -1.52 7.98 -17.21
C VAL A 78 -2.82 8.76 -17.41
N ASP A 79 -3.60 8.97 -16.35
CA ASP A 79 -4.84 9.75 -16.41
C ASP A 79 -4.59 11.22 -16.81
N GLU A 80 -3.49 11.81 -16.33
CA GLU A 80 -3.08 13.15 -16.75
C GLU A 80 -2.73 13.19 -18.25
N GLN A 81 -1.98 12.20 -18.75
CA GLN A 81 -1.64 12.09 -20.16
C GLN A 81 -2.87 11.93 -21.05
N LEU A 82 -3.79 11.04 -20.68
CA LEU A 82 -5.04 10.82 -21.39
C LEU A 82 -5.90 12.08 -21.42
N THR A 83 -5.99 12.79 -20.29
CA THR A 83 -6.72 14.06 -20.19
C THR A 83 -6.14 15.11 -21.16
N ASN A 84 -4.82 15.22 -21.22
CA ASN A 84 -4.14 16.16 -22.13
C ASN A 84 -4.35 15.79 -23.60
N GLN A 85 -4.22 14.52 -23.96
CA GLN A 85 -4.48 14.03 -25.32
C GLN A 85 -5.94 14.25 -25.73
N SER A 86 -6.89 13.97 -24.85
CA SER A 86 -8.31 14.21 -25.11
C SER A 86 -8.61 15.70 -25.34
N ARG A 87 -7.96 16.60 -24.60
CA ARG A 87 -8.09 18.05 -24.82
C ARG A 87 -7.52 18.47 -26.18
N MET A 88 -6.35 17.97 -26.55
CA MET A 88 -5.74 18.24 -27.86
C MET A 88 -6.63 17.75 -29.00
N LEU A 89 -7.16 16.53 -28.89
CA LEU A 89 -8.08 15.98 -29.89
C LEU A 89 -9.34 16.83 -30.00
N SER A 90 -9.96 17.20 -28.87
CA SER A 90 -11.16 18.04 -28.86
C SER A 90 -10.94 19.41 -29.51
N ASN A 91 -9.76 20.01 -29.33
CA ASN A 91 -9.43 21.28 -29.96
C ASN A 91 -9.22 21.10 -31.47
N ALA A 92 -8.46 20.08 -31.89
CA ALA A 92 -8.22 19.78 -33.30
C ALA A 92 -9.52 19.46 -34.06
N THR A 93 -10.47 18.74 -33.44
CA THR A 93 -11.77 18.47 -34.06
C THR A 93 -12.57 19.75 -34.25
N LYS A 94 -12.59 20.65 -33.25
CA LYS A 94 -13.28 21.95 -33.37
C LYS A 94 -12.68 22.80 -34.49
N GLU A 95 -11.35 22.87 -34.59
CA GLU A 95 -10.66 23.60 -35.66
C GLU A 95 -10.96 23.02 -37.04
N LYS A 96 -10.96 21.69 -37.17
CA LYS A 96 -11.34 21.02 -38.40
C LYS A 96 -12.78 21.36 -38.81
N ASP A 97 -13.73 21.24 -37.89
CA ASP A 97 -15.16 21.52 -38.17
C ASP A 97 -15.36 22.98 -38.61
N LEU A 98 -14.62 23.93 -38.01
CA LEU A 98 -14.61 25.33 -38.42
C LEU A 98 -14.10 25.51 -39.86
N LEU A 99 -12.99 24.85 -40.23
CA LEU A 99 -12.39 24.94 -41.56
C LEU A 99 -13.26 24.29 -42.64
N GLU A 100 -13.88 23.14 -42.35
CA GLU A 100 -14.83 22.48 -43.26
C GLU A 100 -16.07 23.36 -43.50
N GLY A 101 -16.59 24.02 -42.45
CA GLY A 101 -17.70 24.96 -42.57
C GLY A 101 -17.37 26.20 -43.41
N LEU A 102 -16.11 26.63 -43.45
CA LEU A 102 -15.63 27.75 -44.28
C LEU A 102 -15.41 27.37 -45.74
N THR A 103 -15.02 26.12 -46.01
CA THR A 103 -14.74 25.62 -47.37
C THR A 103 -16.00 25.15 -48.12
N MET A 104 -17.11 24.91 -47.43
CA MET A 104 -18.41 24.59 -48.04
C MET A 104 -19.30 25.83 -48.32
N ARG A 105 -18.77 27.05 -48.21
CA ARG A 105 -19.42 28.30 -48.66
C ARG A 105 -18.81 28.78 -49.97
#